data_AF-A0A7X6USK4-F1
#
_entry.id   AF-A0A7X6USK4-F1
#
_cell.length_a   1.000
_cell.length_b   1.000
_cell.length_c   1.000
_cell.angle_alpha   90.00
_cell.angle_beta   90.00
_cell.angle_gamma   90.00
#
_symmetry.space_group_name_H-M   'P 1'
#
loop_
_entity.id
_entity.type
_entity.pdbx_description
1 polymer ?
#
loop_
_entity_poly.entity_id
_entity_poly.type
_entity_poly.pdbx_seq_one_letter_code
_entity_poly.pdbx_strand_id
1 'polypeptide(L)'
;WSGDDGSLIRYVVDNNVSGLVIEAMGAGNINPNAFREVKRAIDKGIIVVISSCVPFGGCHPIYKGAGGGATLADARAILAQVPDARKARILLMLSLATFGNDRTKVQNIFTNWLGPTDKS
;
A
#
# COMPACT_ATOMS: atom_id res chain seq x y z
N TRP A 1 -0.93 12.40 -3.51
CA TRP A 1 -0.43 13.68 -4.05
C TRP A 1 -1.09 14.85 -3.35
N SER A 2 -0.53 16.07 -3.35
CA SER A 2 -1.06 17.20 -2.56
C SER A 2 -2.44 17.70 -2.99
N GLY A 3 -2.77 17.61 -4.28
CA GLY A 3 -4.10 18.00 -4.82
C GLY A 3 -5.13 16.88 -4.89
N ASP A 4 -4.82 15.68 -4.40
CA ASP A 4 -5.74 14.54 -4.44
C ASP A 4 -6.76 14.63 -3.30
N ASP A 5 -8.04 14.71 -3.64
CA ASP A 5 -9.17 14.77 -2.71
C ASP A 5 -9.72 13.39 -2.30
N GLY A 6 -9.12 12.31 -2.80
CA GLY A 6 -9.51 10.93 -2.55
C GLY A 6 -10.66 10.44 -3.45
N SER A 7 -11.21 11.26 -4.34
CA SER A 7 -12.36 10.87 -5.19
C SER A 7 -12.08 9.65 -6.06
N LEU A 8 -10.88 9.52 -6.62
CA LEU A 8 -10.51 8.36 -7.43
C LEU A 8 -10.43 7.08 -6.58
N ILE A 9 -9.84 7.16 -5.38
CA ILE A 9 -9.78 6.04 -4.44
C ILE A 9 -11.20 5.65 -4.03
N ARG A 10 -12.05 6.63 -3.72
CA ARG A 10 -13.46 6.41 -3.40
C ARG A 10 -14.16 5.64 -4.52
N TYR A 11 -14.04 6.11 -5.75
CA TYR A 11 -14.66 5.51 -6.92
C TYR A 11 -14.26 4.03 -7.09
N VAL A 12 -12.96 3.70 -7.02
CA VAL A 12 -12.52 2.30 -7.19
C VAL A 12 -12.98 1.42 -6.02
N VAL A 13 -12.99 1.94 -4.80
CA VAL A 13 -13.47 1.24 -3.60
C VAL A 13 -14.98 0.95 -3.64
N ASP A 14 -15.76 1.77 -4.34
CA ASP A 14 -17.19 1.55 -4.53
C ASP A 14 -17.50 0.57 -5.68
N ASN A 15 -16.51 0.27 -6.53
CA ASN A 15 -16.60 -0.73 -7.60
C ASN A 15 -16.04 -2.12 -7.20
N ASN A 16 -15.90 -2.40 -5.91
CA ASN A 16 -15.51 -3.73 -5.36
C ASN A 16 -14.23 -4.34 -5.97
N VAL A 17 -13.16 -3.54 -6.10
CA VAL A 17 -11.86 -4.07 -6.50
C VAL A 17 -11.27 -5.01 -5.45
N SER A 18 -10.58 -6.07 -5.89
CA SER A 18 -9.94 -7.04 -4.98
C SER A 18 -8.67 -6.52 -4.29
N GLY A 19 -8.05 -5.47 -4.84
CA GLY A 19 -6.85 -4.86 -4.28
C GLY A 19 -6.51 -3.53 -4.94
N LEU A 20 -5.70 -2.73 -4.24
CA LEU A 20 -5.31 -1.39 -4.65
C LEU A 20 -3.82 -1.16 -4.39
N VAL A 21 -3.12 -0.59 -5.36
CA VAL A 21 -1.76 -0.06 -5.18
C VAL A 21 -1.82 1.45 -5.23
N ILE A 22 -1.27 2.10 -4.21
CA ILE A 22 -1.12 3.56 -4.13
C ILE A 22 0.36 3.91 -4.33
N GLU A 23 0.66 4.69 -5.36
CA GLU A 23 1.97 5.32 -5.52
C GLU A 23 2.02 6.58 -4.64
N ALA A 24 2.71 6.48 -3.51
CA ALA A 24 2.80 7.51 -2.49
C ALA A 24 4.12 8.31 -2.58
N MET A 25 4.18 9.43 -1.86
CA MET A 25 5.34 10.32 -1.87
C MET A 25 6.45 9.84 -0.93
N GLY A 26 7.71 9.91 -1.38
CA GLY A 26 8.87 9.65 -0.53
C GLY A 26 8.84 8.26 0.11
N ALA A 27 8.93 8.18 1.44
CA ALA A 27 8.90 6.91 2.17
C ALA A 27 7.49 6.28 2.32
N GLY A 28 6.53 6.65 1.47
CA GLY A 28 5.17 6.07 1.47
C GLY A 28 4.08 6.96 2.06
N ASN A 29 4.23 8.29 2.00
CA ASN A 29 3.26 9.22 2.59
C ASN A 29 2.19 9.67 1.56
N ILE A 30 0.95 9.80 2.02
CA ILE A 30 -0.18 10.36 1.27
C ILE A 30 -0.81 11.51 2.05
N ASN A 31 -1.69 12.26 1.40
CA ASN A 31 -2.42 13.34 2.07
C ASN A 31 -3.57 12.77 2.94
N PRO A 32 -4.13 13.57 3.88
CA PRO A 32 -5.20 13.11 4.78
C PRO A 32 -6.50 12.67 4.10
N ASN A 33 -6.88 13.27 2.96
CA ASN A 33 -8.09 12.89 2.21
C ASN A 33 -7.92 11.52 1.56
N ALA A 34 -6.79 11.28 0.90
CA ALA A 34 -6.44 9.97 0.35
C ALA A 34 -6.37 8.90 1.46
N PHE A 35 -5.81 9.24 2.62
CA PHE A 35 -5.76 8.34 3.78
C PHE A 35 -7.14 7.90 4.27
N ARG A 36 -8.10 8.82 4.32
CA ARG A 36 -9.49 8.50 4.69
C ARG A 36 -10.07 7.41 3.80
N GLU A 37 -9.86 7.51 2.49
CA GLU A 37 -10.39 6.56 1.51
C GLU A 37 -9.59 5.25 1.48
N VAL A 38 -8.28 5.29 1.72
CA VAL A 38 -7.46 4.08 1.95
C VAL A 38 -7.97 3.31 3.18
N LYS A 39 -8.23 4.00 4.29
CA LYS A 39 -8.78 3.35 5.49
C LYS A 39 -10.14 2.73 5.18
N ARG A 40 -11.01 3.42 4.45
CA ARG A 40 -12.31 2.90 3.99
C ARG A 40 -12.14 1.63 3.14
N ALA A 41 -11.15 1.60 2.24
CA ALA A 41 -10.84 0.42 1.43
C ALA A 41 -10.46 -0.78 2.31
N ILE A 42 -9.57 -0.56 3.29
CA ILE A 42 -9.11 -1.61 4.20
C ILE A 42 -10.26 -2.11 5.08
N ASP A 43 -11.12 -1.22 5.58
CA ASP A 43 -12.31 -1.58 6.37
C ASP A 43 -13.30 -2.43 5.55
N LYS A 44 -13.34 -2.29 4.21
CA LYS A 44 -14.10 -3.16 3.30
C LYS A 44 -13.38 -4.48 2.96
N GLY A 45 -12.19 -4.74 3.50
CA GLY A 45 -11.40 -5.94 3.23
C GLY A 45 -10.58 -5.91 1.94
N ILE A 46 -10.43 -4.74 1.31
CA ILE A 46 -9.59 -4.58 0.11
C ILE A 46 -8.12 -4.58 0.53
N ILE A 47 -7.29 -5.37 -0.15
CA ILE A 47 -5.85 -5.35 0.10
C ILE A 47 -5.24 -4.07 -0.48
N VAL A 48 -4.73 -3.19 0.39
CA VAL A 48 -4.08 -1.96 -0.02
C VAL A 48 -2.56 -2.06 0.16
N VAL A 49 -1.83 -1.82 -0.91
CA VAL A 49 -0.37 -1.76 -0.94
C VAL A 49 0.06 -0.31 -1.20
N ILE A 50 0.98 0.19 -0.39
CA ILE A 50 1.61 1.50 -0.55
C ILE A 50 2.98 1.26 -1.18
N SER A 51 3.19 1.86 -2.35
CA SER A 51 4.48 1.92 -3.04
C SER A 51 4.94 3.37 -3.12
N SER A 52 6.08 3.65 -3.75
CA SER A 52 6.65 4.98 -3.79
C SER A 52 6.79 5.51 -5.22
N CYS A 53 6.67 6.82 -5.38
CA CYS A 53 7.06 7.51 -6.61
C CYS A 53 8.58 7.68 -6.74
N VAL A 54 9.38 7.37 -5.70
CA VAL A 54 10.84 7.45 -5.79
C VAL A 54 11.42 6.20 -6.47
N PRO A 55 12.40 6.32 -7.38
CA PRO A 55 12.90 5.18 -8.15
C PRO A 55 13.59 4.09 -7.32
N PHE A 56 14.14 4.46 -6.17
CA PHE A 56 14.90 3.59 -5.28
C PHE A 56 14.48 3.80 -3.82
N GLY A 57 14.55 2.74 -3.03
CA GLY A 57 14.08 2.73 -1.64
C GLY A 57 12.73 2.04 -1.50
N GLY A 58 12.30 1.84 -0.26
CA GLY A 58 11.00 1.24 0.08
C GLY A 58 10.09 2.22 0.80
N CYS A 59 8.88 1.76 1.10
CA CYS A 59 7.99 2.47 2.01
C CYS A 59 8.30 2.07 3.46
N HIS A 60 8.41 3.06 4.34
CA HIS A 60 8.83 2.86 5.73
C HIS A 60 7.88 3.57 6.71
N PRO A 61 7.59 2.97 7.89
CA PRO A 61 6.66 3.52 8.86
C PRO A 61 7.29 4.62 9.72
N ILE A 62 7.70 5.73 9.10
CA ILE A 62 8.47 6.80 9.76
C ILE A 62 7.55 7.84 10.39
N TYR A 63 6.56 8.33 9.63
CA TYR A 63 5.74 9.48 10.04
C TYR A 63 4.36 9.05 10.56
N LYS A 64 3.94 9.64 11.70
CA LYS A 64 2.67 9.35 12.40
C LYS A 64 1.52 10.32 12.10
N GLY A 65 1.73 11.29 11.22
CA GLY A 65 0.67 12.22 10.81
C GLY A 65 -0.40 11.53 9.96
N ALA A 66 -1.55 12.18 9.76
CA ALA A 66 -2.60 11.65 8.89
C ALA A 66 -2.06 11.41 7.47
N GLY A 67 -2.06 10.15 7.03
CA GLY A 67 -1.48 9.71 5.75
C GLY A 67 0.03 9.47 5.77
N GLY A 68 0.68 9.55 6.94
CA GLY A 68 2.06 9.13 7.12
C GLY A 68 2.22 7.60 7.06
N GLY A 69 3.39 7.13 6.65
CA GLY A 69 3.67 5.70 6.52
C GLY A 69 3.41 4.88 7.80
N ALA A 70 3.68 5.43 8.98
CA ALA A 70 3.39 4.72 10.24
C ALA A 70 1.88 4.58 10.47
N THR A 71 1.13 5.65 10.23
CA THR A 71 -0.34 5.65 10.36
C THR A 71 -1.00 4.74 9.32
N LEU A 72 -0.44 4.65 8.11
CA LEU A 72 -0.86 3.70 7.09
C LEU A 72 -0.63 2.24 7.52
N ALA A 73 0.53 1.94 8.10
CA ALA A 73 0.82 0.62 8.64
C ALA A 73 -0.09 0.26 9.81
N ASP A 74 -0.36 1.20 10.74
CA ASP A 74 -1.32 1.02 11.83
C ASP A 74 -2.73 0.75 11.31
N ALA A 75 -3.11 1.40 10.20
CA ALA A 75 -4.35 1.14 9.48
C ALA A 75 -4.33 -0.19 8.68
N ARG A 76 -3.25 -0.97 8.75
CA ARG A 76 -3.02 -2.28 8.09
C ARG A 76 -2.76 -2.22 6.58
N ALA A 77 -2.39 -1.06 6.04
CA ALA A 77 -1.86 -0.97 4.69
C ALA A 77 -0.50 -1.70 4.60
N ILE A 78 -0.23 -2.34 3.47
CA ILE A 78 1.02 -3.05 3.24
C ILE A 78 2.04 -2.06 2.68
N LEU A 79 3.09 -1.75 3.45
CA LEU A 79 4.20 -0.92 2.96
C LEU A 79 5.13 -1.76 2.09
N ALA A 80 5.20 -1.45 0.80
CA ALA A 80 6.02 -2.20 -0.14
C ALA A 80 7.49 -1.82 -0.04
N GLN A 81 8.35 -2.84 0.03
CA GLN A 81 9.80 -2.67 -0.11
C GLN A 81 10.25 -2.64 -1.58
N VAL A 82 9.34 -2.96 -2.51
CA VAL A 82 9.58 -2.72 -3.94
C VAL A 82 9.29 -1.24 -4.27
N PRO A 83 10.25 -0.49 -4.83
CA PRO A 83 10.07 0.94 -5.10
C PRO A 83 9.01 1.22 -6.16
N ASP A 84 8.92 0.37 -7.20
CA ASP A 84 8.13 0.67 -8.39
C ASP A 84 6.67 0.20 -8.27
N ALA A 85 5.73 1.15 -8.38
CA ALA A 85 4.30 0.89 -8.27
C ALA A 85 3.76 -0.06 -9.35
N ARG A 86 4.37 -0.10 -10.55
CA ARG A 86 3.96 -1.00 -11.63
C ARG A 86 4.33 -2.44 -11.31
N LYS A 87 5.54 -2.68 -10.79
CA LYS A 87 5.95 -3.98 -10.25
C LYS A 87 5.05 -4.38 -9.09
N ALA A 88 4.78 -3.46 -8.15
CA ALA A 88 3.89 -3.72 -7.03
C ALA A 88 2.48 -4.15 -7.49
N ARG A 89 1.94 -3.54 -8.55
CA ARG A 89 0.65 -3.91 -9.13
C ARG A 89 0.65 -5.34 -9.68
N ILE A 90 1.68 -5.72 -10.44
CA ILE A 90 1.81 -7.08 -10.99
C ILE A 90 1.91 -8.09 -9.83
N LEU A 91 2.73 -7.80 -8.83
CA LEU A 91 2.88 -8.67 -7.64
C LEU A 91 1.58 -8.80 -6.86
N LEU A 92 0.80 -7.72 -6.73
CA LEU A 92 -0.48 -7.76 -6.04
C LEU A 92 -1.45 -8.67 -6.79
N MET A 93 -1.54 -8.55 -8.12
CA MET A 93 -2.38 -9.41 -8.95
C MET A 93 -2.02 -10.89 -8.77
N LEU A 94 -0.73 -11.24 -8.84
CA LEU A 94 -0.25 -12.61 -8.64
C LEU A 94 -0.51 -13.13 -7.22
N SER A 95 -0.29 -12.28 -6.22
CA SER A 95 -0.49 -12.63 -4.81
C SER A 95 -1.96 -12.87 -4.51
N LEU A 96 -2.86 -12.03 -5.02
CA LEU A 96 -4.31 -12.22 -4.88
C LEU A 96 -4.79 -13.47 -5.60
N ALA A 97 -4.26 -13.77 -6.79
CA ALA A 97 -4.60 -14.99 -7.53
C ALA A 97 -4.14 -16.27 -6.79
N THR A 98 -3.04 -16.19 -6.03
CA THR A 98 -2.44 -17.33 -5.33
C THR A 98 -3.00 -17.52 -3.92
N PHE A 99 -3.20 -16.42 -3.18
CA PHE A 99 -3.53 -16.44 -1.76
C PHE A 99 -4.90 -15.86 -1.42
N GLY A 100 -5.65 -15.37 -2.41
CA GLY A 100 -6.89 -14.64 -2.19
C GLY A 100 -6.64 -13.38 -1.35
N ASN A 101 -7.54 -13.13 -0.39
CA ASN A 101 -7.44 -11.99 0.53
C ASN A 101 -6.70 -12.32 1.84
N ASP A 102 -5.89 -13.40 1.88
CA ASP A 102 -5.00 -13.70 3.01
C ASP A 102 -3.93 -12.61 3.11
N ARG A 103 -4.26 -11.54 3.84
CA ARG A 103 -3.46 -10.32 3.97
C ARG A 103 -2.05 -10.61 4.44
N THR A 104 -1.85 -11.57 5.34
CA THR A 104 -0.54 -11.91 5.89
C THR A 104 0.35 -12.53 4.81
N LYS A 105 -0.18 -13.48 4.02
CA LYS A 105 0.58 -14.06 2.90
C LYS A 105 0.89 -13.04 1.83
N VAL A 106 -0.09 -12.20 1.47
CA VAL A 106 0.13 -11.12 0.50
C VAL A 106 1.18 -10.13 1.02
N GLN A 107 1.09 -9.69 2.28
CA GLN A 107 2.06 -8.79 2.91
C GLN A 107 3.49 -9.33 2.83
N ASN A 108 3.68 -10.63 3.08
CA ASN A 108 5.01 -11.25 3.05
C ASN A 108 5.70 -11.12 1.68
N ILE A 109 4.95 -11.11 0.58
CA ILE A 109 5.50 -10.89 -0.77
C ILE A 109 6.12 -9.49 -0.90
N PHE A 110 5.51 -8.49 -0.26
CA PHE A 110 5.95 -7.10 -0.35
C PHE A 110 7.02 -6.73 0.67
N THR A 111 7.05 -7.39 1.83
CA THR A 111 8.05 -7.11 2.88
C THR A 111 9.34 -7.89 2.71
N ASN A 112 9.31 -9.06 2.06
CA ASN A 112 10.48 -9.92 1.84
C ASN A 112 10.96 -9.90 0.38
N TRP A 113 10.69 -8.81 -0.35
CA TRP A 113 10.96 -8.68 -1.79
C TRP A 113 12.42 -8.95 -2.18
N LEU A 114 13.39 -8.65 -1.31
CA LEU A 114 14.82 -8.87 -1.54
C LEU A 114 15.34 -10.20 -0.98
N GLY A 115 14.45 -11.12 -0.60
CA GLY A 115 14.81 -12.32 0.16
C GLY A 115 14.81 -12.07 1.67
N PRO A 116 15.12 -13.08 2.50
CA PRO A 116 15.30 -12.89 3.93
C PRO A 116 16.41 -11.86 4.15
N THR A 117 16.08 -10.74 4.79
CA THR A 117 17.10 -9.92 5.43
C THR A 117 17.52 -10.71 6.67
N ASP A 118 18.64 -11.39 6.58
CA ASP A 118 19.43 -11.82 7.71
C ASP A 118 19.63 -10.62 8.64
N LYS A 119 18.83 -10.57 9.70
CA LYS A 119 19.17 -9.76 10.87
C LYS A 119 20.08 -10.64 11.72
N SER A 120 21.37 -10.37 11.63
CA SER A 120 22.32 -10.66 12.70
C SER A 120 21.95 -9.93 13.98
#